data_AF-A0A2V1AA15-F1
#
_entry.id   AF-A0A2V1AA15-F1
#
_cell.length_a   1.000
_cell.length_b   1.000
_cell.length_c   1.000
_cell.angle_alpha   90.00
_cell.angle_beta   90.00
_cell.angle_gamma   90.00
#
_symmetry.space_group_name_H-M   'P 1'
#
loop_
_entity.id
_entity.type
_entity.pdbx_description
1 polymer ?
#
loop_
_entity_poly.entity_id
_entity_poly.type
_entity_poly.pdbx_seq_one_letter_code
_entity_poly.pdbx_strand_id
1 'polypeptide(L)'
;MSDEKSAEKVLKPFKEALHFWSVVLNKPSELSTQIPAAQVEDPLREIIKLTKLIKAQTTKVGIVYAPKNISKQSDAAHDTVAELSKTFVFLISALSQLSPKKVSSLFYTEVAAKSKDLIETAEAFAEELELILKNTEEEDEEAQTSADTVNPRLLSVGKMWSLCDSIGEFIEKGNLKFLQSKTTLNISLIEDGLDEFEEWVKNPQDMDDDDPFGLDDNFSDEEAPADNKEAESEDEADNEDIIKFGESWLKQLKLVKLLFLSINKSLPSVTSGSVIDEIYATENSIARCVDKLVVELMMNNELGDEVEQLDKEFGKACSSIISILRSVNKTNETKVKWCVSWEAKYKELQDAKY
;
A
#
# COMPACT_ATOMS: atom_id res chain seq x y z
N MET A 1 -51.26 -5.22 4.28
CA MET A 1 -49.81 -4.96 4.43
C MET A 1 -49.66 -3.45 4.48
N SER A 2 -48.97 -2.91 5.48
CA SER A 2 -48.71 -1.47 5.53
C SER A 2 -47.74 -1.13 4.40
N ASP A 3 -48.07 -0.14 3.58
CA ASP A 3 -47.22 0.41 2.52
C ASP A 3 -45.85 0.91 3.03
N GLU A 4 -45.67 1.00 4.35
CA GLU A 4 -44.56 1.64 5.03
C GLU A 4 -43.27 0.80 5.10
N LYS A 5 -43.33 -0.53 4.93
CA LYS A 5 -42.19 -1.47 5.04
C LYS A 5 -41.85 -2.22 3.74
N SER A 6 -41.82 -1.52 2.60
CA SER A 6 -41.28 -2.13 1.36
C SER A 6 -39.74 -2.18 1.40
N ALA A 7 -39.16 -3.32 1.02
CA ALA A 7 -37.72 -3.50 0.90
C ALA A 7 -37.05 -2.50 -0.06
N GLU A 8 -37.77 -2.08 -1.11
CA GLU A 8 -37.30 -1.11 -2.09
C GLU A 8 -37.10 0.28 -1.47
N LYS A 9 -37.95 0.65 -0.51
CA LYS A 9 -37.88 1.95 0.19
C LYS A 9 -36.63 2.10 1.04
N VAL A 10 -35.97 1.00 1.41
CA VAL A 10 -34.70 1.01 2.15
C VAL A 10 -33.49 0.71 1.28
N LEU A 11 -33.62 -0.17 0.27
CA LEU A 11 -32.52 -0.51 -0.63
C LEU A 11 -32.03 0.68 -1.44
N LYS A 12 -32.94 1.47 -2.02
CA LYS A 12 -32.55 2.62 -2.85
C LYS A 12 -31.74 3.67 -2.07
N PRO A 13 -32.22 4.21 -0.92
CA PRO A 13 -31.42 5.13 -0.11
C PRO A 13 -30.13 4.51 0.42
N PHE A 14 -30.13 3.20 0.74
CA PHE A 14 -28.92 2.52 1.18
C PHE A 14 -27.85 2.48 0.08
N LYS A 15 -28.23 2.11 -1.15
CA LYS A 15 -27.34 2.13 -2.31
C LYS A 15 -26.80 3.53 -2.60
N GLU A 16 -27.67 4.53 -2.61
CA GLU A 16 -27.27 5.93 -2.80
C GLU A 16 -26.28 6.40 -1.72
N ALA A 17 -26.47 5.99 -0.46
CA ALA A 17 -25.56 6.29 0.63
C ALA A 17 -24.20 5.59 0.47
N LEU A 18 -24.19 4.31 0.08
CA LEU A 18 -22.96 3.55 -0.19
C LEU A 18 -22.16 4.20 -1.32
N HIS A 19 -22.83 4.57 -2.41
CA HIS A 19 -22.21 5.26 -3.54
C HIS A 19 -21.56 6.58 -3.08
N PHE A 20 -22.32 7.41 -2.35
CA PHE A 20 -21.80 8.66 -1.79
C PHE A 20 -20.56 8.42 -0.92
N TRP A 21 -20.60 7.46 0.00
CA TRP A 21 -19.46 7.15 0.87
C TRP A 21 -18.25 6.61 0.10
N SER A 22 -18.45 5.81 -0.94
CA SER A 22 -17.36 5.35 -1.82
C SER A 22 -16.66 6.55 -2.50
N VAL A 23 -17.44 7.51 -3.01
CA VAL A 23 -16.90 8.72 -3.62
C VAL A 23 -16.09 9.54 -2.61
N VAL A 24 -16.61 9.73 -1.38
CA VAL A 24 -15.90 10.46 -0.32
C VAL A 24 -14.58 9.76 0.06
N LEU A 25 -14.58 8.42 0.13
CA LEU A 25 -13.38 7.65 0.48
C LEU A 25 -12.28 7.66 -0.59
N ASN A 26 -12.52 8.17 -1.81
CA ASN A 26 -11.43 8.47 -2.75
C ASN A 26 -10.50 9.58 -2.22
N LYS A 27 -11.01 10.41 -1.30
CA LYS A 27 -10.23 11.44 -0.61
C LYS A 27 -10.46 11.33 0.90
N PRO A 28 -9.84 10.34 1.57
CA PRO A 28 -10.10 10.08 2.99
C PRO A 28 -9.94 11.32 3.88
N SER A 29 -8.99 12.21 3.56
CA SER A 29 -8.81 13.49 4.27
C SER A 29 -10.06 14.37 4.39
N GLU A 30 -11.02 14.25 3.46
CA GLU A 30 -12.26 15.02 3.45
C GLU A 30 -13.36 14.38 4.33
N LEU A 31 -13.18 13.14 4.79
CA LEU A 31 -14.19 12.37 5.53
C LEU A 31 -14.68 13.12 6.78
N SER A 32 -13.76 13.71 7.54
CA SER A 32 -14.06 14.49 8.76
C SER A 32 -14.85 15.79 8.51
N THR A 33 -14.86 16.28 7.27
CA THR A 33 -15.59 17.50 6.88
C THR A 33 -16.96 17.21 6.30
N GLN A 34 -17.11 16.06 5.63
CA GLN A 34 -18.35 15.69 4.95
C GLN A 34 -19.26 14.82 5.82
N ILE A 35 -18.70 14.13 6.81
CA ILE A 35 -19.41 13.11 7.60
C ILE A 35 -19.21 13.38 9.09
N PRO A 36 -20.30 13.46 9.88
CA PRO A 36 -20.20 13.60 11.32
C PRO A 36 -19.36 12.49 11.96
N ALA A 37 -18.28 12.87 12.62
CA ALA A 37 -17.42 11.95 13.34
C ALA A 37 -18.11 11.39 14.58
N ALA A 38 -17.92 10.09 14.81
CA ALA A 38 -18.31 9.44 16.05
C ALA A 38 -17.57 10.06 17.25
N GLN A 39 -18.07 9.77 18.45
CA GLN A 39 -17.48 10.23 19.71
C GLN A 39 -17.16 9.04 20.62
N VAL A 40 -16.54 8.00 20.06
CA VAL A 40 -16.17 6.79 20.79
C VAL A 40 -14.75 6.89 21.35
N GLU A 41 -14.46 6.18 22.42
CA GLU A 41 -13.13 6.22 23.07
C GLU A 41 -12.04 5.63 22.18
N ASP A 42 -12.31 4.48 21.54
CA ASP A 42 -11.39 3.76 20.67
C ASP A 42 -12.06 3.49 19.30
N PRO A 43 -11.88 4.40 18.33
CA PRO A 43 -12.51 4.27 17.02
C PRO A 43 -12.01 3.06 16.22
N LEU A 44 -10.75 2.64 16.38
CA LEU A 44 -10.21 1.46 15.69
C LEU A 44 -10.88 0.18 16.19
N ARG A 45 -11.01 0.04 17.52
CA ARG A 45 -11.73 -1.10 18.11
C ARG A 45 -13.21 -1.08 17.76
N GLU A 46 -13.82 0.10 17.64
CA GLU A 46 -15.21 0.21 17.21
C GLU A 46 -15.38 -0.23 15.75
N ILE A 47 -14.47 0.15 14.85
CA ILE A 47 -14.47 -0.33 13.46
C ILE A 47 -14.42 -1.87 13.43
N ILE A 48 -13.56 -2.53 14.22
CA ILE A 48 -13.52 -4.01 14.29
C ILE A 48 -14.86 -4.61 14.73
N LYS A 49 -15.55 -4.01 15.70
CA LYS A 49 -16.87 -4.49 16.12
C LYS A 49 -17.91 -4.31 15.01
N LEU A 50 -17.86 -3.17 14.33
CA LEU A 50 -18.77 -2.85 13.24
C LEU A 50 -18.56 -3.78 12.05
N THR A 51 -17.33 -4.14 11.67
CA THR A 51 -17.11 -5.14 10.61
C THR A 51 -17.64 -6.53 10.98
N LYS A 52 -17.50 -6.95 12.25
CA LYS A 52 -18.13 -8.19 12.75
C LYS A 52 -19.66 -8.13 12.69
N LEU A 53 -20.24 -6.97 13.01
CA LEU A 53 -21.68 -6.75 12.93
C LEU A 53 -22.20 -6.73 11.49
N ILE A 54 -21.49 -6.05 10.57
CA ILE A 54 -21.78 -6.05 9.13
C ILE A 54 -21.76 -7.49 8.61
N LYS A 55 -20.72 -8.27 8.91
CA LYS A 55 -20.64 -9.70 8.53
C LYS A 55 -21.88 -10.50 8.97
N ALA A 56 -22.30 -10.33 10.22
CA ALA A 56 -23.48 -10.99 10.77
C ALA A 56 -24.79 -10.53 10.10
N GLN A 57 -24.95 -9.23 9.86
CA GLN A 57 -26.11 -8.66 9.19
C GLN A 57 -26.18 -9.04 7.71
N THR A 58 -25.06 -9.00 6.98
CA THR A 58 -24.95 -9.48 5.60
C THR A 58 -25.38 -10.94 5.48
N THR A 59 -25.05 -11.78 6.47
CA THR A 59 -25.52 -13.18 6.52
C THR A 59 -27.04 -13.25 6.62
N LYS A 60 -27.64 -12.45 7.51
CA LYS A 60 -29.11 -12.40 7.67
C LYS A 60 -29.79 -11.93 6.39
N VAL A 61 -29.29 -10.85 5.78
CA VAL A 61 -29.79 -10.33 4.49
C VAL A 61 -29.67 -11.42 3.41
N GLY A 62 -28.52 -12.08 3.30
CA GLY A 62 -28.32 -13.17 2.34
C GLY A 62 -29.25 -14.37 2.55
N ILE A 63 -29.71 -14.64 3.77
CA ILE A 63 -30.71 -15.69 4.05
C ILE A 63 -32.12 -15.22 3.68
N VAL A 64 -32.49 -13.99 4.06
CA VAL A 64 -33.83 -13.44 3.79
C VAL A 64 -34.07 -13.27 2.29
N TYR A 65 -33.07 -12.80 1.55
CA TYR A 65 -33.12 -12.64 0.09
C TYR A 65 -32.83 -13.93 -0.68
N ALA A 66 -32.89 -15.09 -0.03
CA ALA A 66 -32.97 -16.34 -0.77
C ALA A 66 -34.31 -16.38 -1.53
N PRO A 67 -34.34 -16.79 -2.82
CA PRO A 67 -35.57 -16.79 -3.62
C PRO A 67 -36.77 -17.51 -2.96
N LYS A 68 -36.50 -18.58 -2.19
CA LYS A 68 -37.52 -19.34 -1.46
C LYS A 68 -38.11 -18.62 -0.24
N ASN A 69 -37.40 -17.61 0.29
CA ASN A 69 -37.74 -16.90 1.53
C ASN A 69 -38.34 -15.52 1.23
N ILE A 70 -37.81 -14.83 0.21
CA ILE A 70 -38.14 -13.43 -0.08
C ILE A 70 -39.62 -13.23 -0.45
N SER A 71 -40.23 -14.20 -1.15
CA SER A 71 -41.66 -14.21 -1.49
C SER A 71 -42.60 -14.34 -0.28
N LYS A 72 -42.08 -14.70 0.90
CA LYS A 72 -42.87 -14.95 2.11
C LYS A 72 -42.60 -13.95 3.24
N GLN A 73 -41.60 -13.07 3.11
CA GLN A 73 -41.04 -12.31 4.23
C GLN A 73 -40.70 -10.85 3.88
N SER A 74 -41.65 -10.12 3.27
CA SER A 74 -41.46 -8.72 2.83
C SER A 74 -40.98 -7.78 3.95
N ASP A 75 -41.60 -7.80 5.15
CA ASP A 75 -41.18 -6.96 6.28
C ASP A 75 -39.76 -7.29 6.79
N ALA A 76 -39.36 -8.57 6.75
CA ALA A 76 -38.04 -8.99 7.19
C ALA A 76 -36.94 -8.53 6.20
N ALA A 77 -37.27 -8.47 4.90
CA ALA A 77 -36.37 -7.96 3.88
C ALA A 77 -36.08 -6.46 4.07
N HIS A 78 -37.11 -5.68 4.43
CA HIS A 78 -36.94 -4.29 4.84
C HIS A 78 -36.08 -4.18 6.11
N ASP A 79 -36.49 -4.83 7.21
CA ASP A 79 -35.88 -4.63 8.51
C ASP A 79 -34.40 -5.10 8.54
N THR A 80 -34.05 -6.18 7.82
CA THR A 80 -32.66 -6.65 7.76
C THR A 80 -31.74 -5.73 6.96
N VAL A 81 -32.23 -5.13 5.86
CA VAL A 81 -31.46 -4.13 5.10
C VAL A 81 -31.34 -2.83 5.87
N ALA A 82 -32.40 -2.39 6.57
CA ALA A 82 -32.36 -1.21 7.43
C ALA A 82 -31.29 -1.32 8.52
N GLU A 83 -31.21 -2.48 9.19
CA GLU A 83 -30.19 -2.74 10.20
C GLU A 83 -28.77 -2.78 9.60
N LEU A 84 -28.60 -3.36 8.41
CA LEU A 84 -27.31 -3.36 7.70
C LEU A 84 -26.88 -1.93 7.34
N SER A 85 -27.80 -1.15 6.74
CA SER A 85 -27.58 0.25 6.36
C SER A 85 -27.14 1.10 7.55
N LYS A 86 -27.83 0.95 8.69
CA LYS A 86 -27.49 1.64 9.93
C LYS A 86 -26.07 1.32 10.43
N THR A 87 -25.62 0.08 10.29
CA THR A 87 -24.26 -0.29 10.70
C THR A 87 -23.20 0.33 9.78
N PHE A 88 -23.47 0.48 8.49
CA PHE A 88 -22.58 1.21 7.59
C PHE A 88 -22.49 2.70 7.94
N VAL A 89 -23.59 3.33 8.35
CA VAL A 89 -23.56 4.71 8.89
C VAL A 89 -22.61 4.80 10.08
N PHE A 90 -22.69 3.84 11.01
CA PHE A 90 -21.78 3.80 12.17
C PHE A 90 -20.33 3.55 11.77
N LEU A 91 -20.07 2.65 10.81
CA LEU A 91 -18.72 2.39 10.30
C LEU A 91 -18.10 3.68 9.75
N ILE A 92 -18.83 4.37 8.88
CA ILE A 92 -18.37 5.60 8.24
C ILE A 92 -18.19 6.75 9.24
N SER A 93 -19.06 6.85 10.26
CA SER A 93 -18.89 7.81 11.36
C SER A 93 -17.66 7.51 12.22
N ALA A 94 -17.36 6.23 12.49
CA ALA A 94 -16.16 5.82 13.21
C ALA A 94 -14.87 6.07 12.40
N LEU A 95 -14.90 5.83 11.09
CA LEU A 95 -13.81 6.17 10.17
C LEU A 95 -13.55 7.69 10.14
N SER A 96 -14.61 8.50 10.15
CA SER A 96 -14.53 9.97 10.20
C SER A 96 -13.84 10.48 11.48
N GLN A 97 -13.92 9.72 12.58
CA GLN A 97 -13.23 10.04 13.84
C GLN A 97 -11.72 9.74 13.80
N LEU A 98 -11.25 8.88 12.89
CA LEU A 98 -9.82 8.55 12.79
C LEU A 98 -9.00 9.79 12.43
N SER A 99 -7.87 9.95 13.11
CA SER A 99 -6.95 11.07 12.87
C SER A 99 -5.63 10.52 12.33
N PRO A 100 -5.22 10.90 11.10
CA PRO A 100 -3.92 10.51 10.52
C PRO A 100 -2.75 10.83 11.45
N LYS A 101 -2.81 11.96 12.18
CA LYS A 101 -1.78 12.34 13.16
C LYS A 101 -1.61 11.33 14.30
N LYS A 102 -2.67 10.61 14.67
CA LYS A 102 -2.66 9.63 15.76
C LYS A 102 -2.24 8.26 15.27
N VAL A 103 -2.85 7.78 14.18
CA VAL A 103 -2.69 6.39 13.71
C VAL A 103 -1.62 6.21 12.62
N SER A 104 -1.11 7.32 12.06
CA SER A 104 -0.33 7.46 10.82
C SER A 104 -1.20 7.60 9.57
N SER A 105 -0.78 8.46 8.66
CA SER A 105 -1.42 8.69 7.37
C SER A 105 -1.30 7.45 6.48
N LEU A 106 -0.16 6.76 6.55
CA LEU A 106 0.06 5.47 5.91
C LEU A 106 -1.02 4.46 6.32
N PHE A 107 -1.21 4.27 7.63
CA PHE A 107 -2.17 3.29 8.15
C PHE A 107 -3.61 3.73 7.91
N TYR A 108 -3.91 5.02 8.14
CA TYR A 108 -5.22 5.59 7.90
C TYR A 108 -5.70 5.40 6.46
N THR A 109 -4.83 5.68 5.49
CA THR A 109 -5.15 5.55 4.06
C THR A 109 -5.48 4.09 3.70
N GLU A 110 -4.74 3.14 4.26
CA GLU A 110 -5.01 1.70 4.04
C GLU A 110 -6.32 1.25 4.70
N VAL A 111 -6.63 1.70 5.92
CA VAL A 111 -7.94 1.42 6.55
C VAL A 111 -9.08 2.00 5.71
N ALA A 112 -8.92 3.23 5.21
CA ALA A 112 -9.91 3.88 4.37
C ALA A 112 -10.11 3.14 3.04
N ALA A 113 -9.02 2.71 2.39
CA ALA A 113 -9.07 1.94 1.14
C ALA A 113 -9.80 0.60 1.34
N LYS A 114 -9.45 -0.18 2.36
CA LYS A 114 -10.16 -1.45 2.65
C LYS A 114 -11.63 -1.24 3.00
N SER A 115 -11.94 -0.15 3.69
CA SER A 115 -13.33 0.21 4.01
C SER A 115 -14.10 0.62 2.76
N LYS A 116 -13.43 1.26 1.80
CA LYS A 116 -13.99 1.59 0.49
C LYS A 116 -14.33 0.33 -0.30
N ASP A 117 -13.41 -0.65 -0.36
CA ASP A 117 -13.65 -1.94 -1.02
C ASP A 117 -14.88 -2.65 -0.43
N LEU A 118 -15.06 -2.59 0.89
CA LEU A 118 -16.24 -3.12 1.59
C LEU A 118 -17.53 -2.38 1.17
N ILE A 119 -17.47 -1.07 1.02
CA ILE A 119 -18.63 -0.24 0.62
C ILE A 119 -19.00 -0.46 -0.83
N GLU A 120 -18.03 -0.50 -1.75
CA GLU A 120 -18.26 -0.81 -3.17
C GLU A 120 -18.83 -2.23 -3.34
N THR A 121 -18.33 -3.19 -2.55
CA THR A 121 -18.89 -4.54 -2.53
C THR A 121 -20.31 -4.56 -1.96
N ALA A 122 -20.61 -3.74 -0.95
CA ALA A 122 -21.96 -3.61 -0.41
C ALA A 122 -22.92 -2.92 -1.39
N GLU A 123 -22.43 -1.99 -2.21
CA GLU A 123 -23.19 -1.31 -3.26
C GLU A 123 -23.60 -2.30 -4.33
N ALA A 124 -22.63 -3.08 -4.85
CA ALA A 124 -22.90 -4.17 -5.79
C ALA A 124 -23.83 -5.24 -5.19
N PHE A 125 -23.68 -5.54 -3.89
CA PHE A 125 -24.61 -6.45 -3.21
C PHE A 125 -26.03 -5.86 -3.16
N ALA A 126 -26.19 -4.57 -2.85
CA ALA A 126 -27.51 -3.91 -2.84
C ALA A 126 -28.17 -3.91 -4.22
N GLU A 127 -27.41 -3.69 -5.30
CA GLU A 127 -27.89 -3.84 -6.68
C GLU A 127 -28.38 -5.26 -6.96
N GLU A 128 -27.64 -6.27 -6.49
CA GLU A 128 -28.04 -7.66 -6.62
C GLU A 128 -29.35 -7.96 -5.88
N LEU A 129 -29.54 -7.39 -4.69
CA LEU A 129 -30.78 -7.53 -3.92
C LEU A 129 -31.98 -6.89 -4.64
N GLU A 130 -31.79 -5.74 -5.30
CA GLU A 130 -32.83 -5.13 -6.13
C GLU A 130 -33.22 -6.01 -7.31
N LEU A 131 -32.25 -6.67 -7.97
CA LEU A 131 -32.54 -7.61 -9.06
C LEU A 131 -33.31 -8.84 -8.56
N ILE A 132 -32.97 -9.37 -7.38
CA ILE A 132 -33.69 -10.48 -6.77
C ILE A 132 -35.16 -10.11 -6.49
N LEU A 133 -35.42 -8.89 -6.02
CA LEU A 133 -36.79 -8.41 -5.79
C LEU A 133 -37.60 -8.34 -7.09
N LYS A 134 -37.04 -7.70 -8.13
CA LYS A 134 -37.68 -7.59 -9.45
C LYS A 134 -38.00 -8.95 -10.06
N ASN A 135 -37.05 -9.88 -10.01
CA ASN A 135 -37.23 -11.23 -10.55
C ASN A 135 -38.19 -12.10 -9.71
N THR A 136 -38.54 -11.67 -8.49
CA THR A 136 -39.58 -12.35 -7.68
C THR A 136 -40.99 -11.85 -8.03
N GLU A 137 -41.10 -10.63 -8.57
CA GLU A 137 -42.37 -10.03 -9.00
C GLU A 137 -42.80 -10.48 -10.40
N GLU A 138 -41.84 -10.86 -11.24
CA GLU A 138 -42.04 -11.47 -12.55
C GLU A 138 -42.11 -13.00 -12.36
N GLU A 139 -43.33 -13.55 -12.26
CA GLU A 139 -43.60 -14.99 -12.08
C GLU A 139 -42.96 -15.84 -13.20
N ASP A 140 -41.77 -16.39 -12.96
CA ASP A 140 -41.28 -17.57 -13.67
C ASP A 140 -40.73 -18.59 -12.66
N GLU A 141 -41.58 -19.55 -12.29
CA GLU A 141 -41.27 -20.64 -11.37
C GLU A 141 -40.23 -21.65 -11.92
N GLU A 142 -39.78 -21.52 -13.18
CA GLU A 142 -38.94 -22.53 -13.84
C GLU A 142 -37.43 -22.32 -13.71
N ALA A 143 -36.93 -21.19 -13.19
CA ALA A 143 -35.49 -20.97 -13.01
C ALA A 143 -34.92 -21.59 -11.72
N GLN A 144 -35.56 -22.61 -11.15
CA GLN A 144 -34.99 -23.36 -10.03
C GLN A 144 -34.01 -24.42 -10.52
N THR A 145 -32.74 -24.17 -10.19
CA THR A 145 -31.67 -25.14 -9.92
C THR A 145 -30.96 -25.78 -11.11
N SER A 146 -29.88 -25.14 -11.57
CA SER A 146 -28.64 -25.89 -11.82
C SER A 146 -27.80 -25.82 -10.54
N ALA A 147 -27.61 -26.96 -9.86
CA ALA A 147 -26.84 -27.06 -8.63
C ALA A 147 -25.34 -26.74 -8.82
N ASP A 148 -24.89 -26.61 -10.07
CA ASP A 148 -23.51 -26.38 -10.47
C ASP A 148 -23.17 -24.90 -10.77
N THR A 149 -24.12 -23.97 -10.64
CA THR A 149 -23.84 -22.53 -10.79
C THR A 149 -23.71 -21.84 -9.44
N VAL A 150 -22.61 -21.11 -9.25
CA VAL A 150 -22.36 -20.34 -8.03
C VAL A 150 -23.47 -19.30 -7.86
N ASN A 151 -24.23 -19.40 -6.78
CA ASN A 151 -25.29 -18.44 -6.47
C ASN A 151 -24.66 -17.04 -6.23
N PRO A 152 -24.94 -16.04 -7.09
CA PRO A 152 -24.29 -14.73 -7.01
C PRO A 152 -24.41 -14.09 -5.62
N ARG A 153 -25.55 -14.29 -4.94
CA ARG A 153 -25.82 -13.72 -3.61
C ARG A 153 -24.88 -14.28 -2.58
N LEU A 154 -24.63 -15.59 -2.65
CA LEU A 154 -23.70 -16.25 -1.73
C LEU A 154 -22.27 -15.85 -2.02
N LEU A 155 -21.92 -15.57 -3.28
CA LEU A 155 -20.62 -15.01 -3.65
C LEU A 155 -20.44 -13.61 -3.05
N SER A 156 -21.43 -12.72 -3.18
CA SER A 156 -21.43 -11.38 -2.59
C SER A 156 -21.31 -11.42 -1.06
N VAL A 157 -22.07 -12.32 -0.39
CA VAL A 157 -21.95 -12.57 1.05
C VAL A 157 -20.53 -13.01 1.42
N GLY A 158 -19.94 -13.94 0.66
CA GLY A 158 -18.56 -14.42 0.88
C GLY A 158 -17.51 -13.32 0.73
N LYS A 159 -17.64 -12.45 -0.30
CA LYS A 159 -16.75 -11.29 -0.50
C LYS A 159 -16.84 -10.31 0.68
N MET A 160 -18.06 -9.97 1.10
CA MET A 160 -18.31 -9.10 2.26
C MET A 160 -17.67 -9.65 3.53
N TRP A 161 -17.76 -10.98 3.76
CA TRP A 161 -17.11 -11.63 4.90
C TRP A 161 -15.60 -11.48 4.85
N SER A 162 -14.99 -11.80 3.71
CA SER A 162 -13.54 -11.72 3.52
C SER A 162 -13.02 -10.30 3.77
N LEU A 163 -13.73 -9.28 3.27
CA LEU A 163 -13.37 -7.88 3.50
C LEU A 163 -13.52 -7.46 4.96
N CYS A 164 -14.62 -7.87 5.62
CA CYS A 164 -14.82 -7.60 7.06
C CYS A 164 -13.71 -8.21 7.93
N ASP A 165 -13.33 -9.45 7.63
CA ASP A 165 -12.24 -10.16 8.33
C ASP A 165 -10.89 -9.49 8.04
N SER A 166 -10.63 -9.16 6.77
CA SER A 166 -9.39 -8.48 6.35
C SER A 166 -9.20 -7.13 7.03
N ILE A 167 -10.25 -6.31 7.14
CA ILE A 167 -10.21 -5.04 7.87
C ILE A 167 -9.91 -5.29 9.36
N GLY A 168 -10.58 -6.26 9.97
CA GLY A 168 -10.38 -6.61 11.37
C GLY A 168 -8.94 -7.03 11.66
N GLU A 169 -8.42 -7.98 10.89
CA GLU A 169 -7.04 -8.47 11.00
C GLU A 169 -6.02 -7.36 10.74
N PHE A 170 -6.27 -6.49 9.76
CA PHE A 170 -5.39 -5.37 9.45
C PHE A 170 -5.28 -4.39 10.62
N ILE A 171 -6.43 -4.03 11.23
CA ILE A 171 -6.45 -3.14 12.37
C ILE A 171 -5.79 -3.78 13.59
N GLU A 172 -6.05 -5.07 13.84
CA GLU A 172 -5.45 -5.82 14.95
C GLU A 172 -3.92 -5.97 14.82
N LYS A 173 -3.39 -6.10 13.59
CA LYS A 173 -1.94 -6.07 13.34
C LYS A 173 -1.31 -4.73 13.70
N GLY A 174 -2.02 -3.63 13.45
CA GLY A 174 -1.63 -2.28 13.83
C GLY A 174 -0.60 -1.62 12.90
N ASN A 175 -0.41 -0.32 13.12
CA ASN A 175 0.39 0.54 12.25
C ASN A 175 1.89 0.19 12.18
N LEU A 176 2.51 -0.26 13.28
CA LEU A 176 3.91 -0.68 13.29
C LEU A 176 4.15 -1.93 12.46
N LYS A 177 3.24 -2.92 12.51
CA LYS A 177 3.33 -4.10 11.65
C LYS A 177 3.09 -3.76 10.19
N PHE A 178 2.23 -2.78 9.93
CA PHE A 178 2.04 -2.30 8.57
C PHE A 178 3.29 -1.57 8.05
N LEU A 179 3.90 -0.69 8.84
CA LEU A 179 5.20 -0.10 8.52
C LEU A 179 6.23 -1.18 8.23
N GLN A 180 6.34 -2.21 9.09
CA GLN A 180 7.24 -3.34 8.87
C GLN A 180 7.04 -3.98 7.50
N SER A 181 5.80 -4.21 7.07
CA SER A 181 5.54 -4.77 5.75
C SER A 181 5.99 -3.85 4.62
N LYS A 182 5.85 -2.52 4.78
CA LYS A 182 6.31 -1.53 3.80
C LYS A 182 7.84 -1.42 3.76
N THR A 183 8.49 -1.45 4.92
CA THR A 183 9.96 -1.54 5.03
C THR A 183 10.46 -2.77 4.29
N THR A 184 9.83 -3.94 4.47
CA THR A 184 10.22 -5.18 3.76
C THR A 184 10.08 -5.03 2.25
N LEU A 185 9.00 -4.42 1.75
CA LEU A 185 8.85 -4.14 0.32
C LEU A 185 9.96 -3.21 -0.20
N ASN A 186 10.30 -2.16 0.55
CA ASN A 186 11.38 -1.26 0.18
C ASN A 186 12.76 -1.95 0.20
N ILE A 187 13.00 -2.89 1.12
CA ILE A 187 14.21 -3.74 1.08
C ILE A 187 14.24 -4.55 -0.21
N SER A 188 13.14 -5.22 -0.57
CA SER A 188 13.10 -6.03 -1.79
C SER A 188 13.34 -5.20 -3.05
N LEU A 189 12.74 -4.00 -3.16
CA LEU A 189 13.01 -3.10 -4.28
C LEU A 189 14.48 -2.68 -4.37
N ILE A 190 15.13 -2.44 -3.22
CA ILE A 190 16.56 -2.14 -3.18
C ILE A 190 17.39 -3.37 -3.55
N GLU A 191 17.00 -4.58 -3.13
CA GLU A 191 17.67 -5.83 -3.46
C GLU A 191 17.60 -6.14 -4.97
N ASP A 192 16.44 -5.95 -5.59
CA ASP A 192 16.26 -6.22 -7.02
C ASP A 192 17.20 -5.33 -7.86
N GLY A 193 17.24 -4.02 -7.60
CA GLY A 193 18.16 -3.11 -8.30
C GLY A 193 19.64 -3.30 -7.90
N LEU A 194 19.91 -3.86 -6.72
CA LEU A 194 21.26 -4.16 -6.26
C LEU A 194 21.88 -5.35 -6.97
N ASP A 195 21.10 -6.40 -7.23
CA ASP A 195 21.61 -7.61 -7.87
C ASP A 195 22.03 -7.30 -9.31
N GLU A 196 21.23 -6.50 -10.04
CA GLU A 196 21.56 -5.97 -11.36
C GLU A 196 22.82 -5.08 -11.31
N PHE A 197 22.90 -4.19 -10.33
CA PHE A 197 24.05 -3.29 -10.17
C PHE A 197 25.33 -4.03 -9.73
N GLU A 198 25.26 -5.07 -8.90
CA GLU A 198 26.43 -5.85 -8.46
C GLU A 198 27.02 -6.69 -9.61
N GLU A 199 26.21 -7.09 -10.59
CA GLU A 199 26.69 -7.68 -11.83
C GLU A 199 27.37 -6.62 -12.71
N TRP A 200 26.72 -5.48 -12.94
CA TRP A 200 27.25 -4.39 -13.75
C TRP A 200 28.59 -3.84 -13.23
N VAL A 201 28.72 -3.60 -11.91
CA VAL A 201 29.97 -3.06 -11.31
C VAL A 201 31.19 -3.95 -11.58
N LYS A 202 31.00 -5.26 -11.84
CA LYS A 202 32.12 -6.16 -12.14
C LYS A 202 32.67 -5.93 -13.55
N ASN A 203 31.80 -5.60 -14.51
CA ASN A 203 32.16 -5.33 -15.90
C ASN A 203 31.31 -4.14 -16.46
N PRO A 204 31.58 -2.89 -16.07
CA PRO A 204 30.80 -1.73 -16.57
C PRO A 204 30.86 -1.54 -18.09
N GLN A 205 31.87 -2.15 -18.74
CA GLN A 205 32.17 -2.10 -20.16
C GLN A 205 31.48 -3.21 -20.98
N ASP A 206 30.92 -4.24 -20.33
CA ASP A 206 30.16 -5.31 -21.00
C ASP A 206 28.69 -4.92 -21.21
N MET A 207 28.36 -3.62 -21.26
CA MET A 207 27.09 -3.23 -21.88
C MET A 207 27.20 -3.61 -23.35
N ASP A 208 26.60 -4.74 -23.70
CA ASP A 208 26.44 -5.14 -25.10
C ASP A 208 26.02 -3.89 -25.89
N ASP A 209 26.78 -3.55 -26.94
CA ASP A 209 26.42 -2.53 -27.95
C ASP A 209 25.05 -2.83 -28.62
N ASP A 210 24.39 -3.94 -28.26
CA ASP A 210 23.01 -4.23 -28.57
C ASP A 210 22.09 -3.48 -27.59
N ASP A 211 21.45 -2.44 -28.13
CA ASP A 211 20.37 -1.68 -27.51
C ASP A 211 19.58 -2.48 -26.44
N PRO A 212 19.62 -2.07 -25.15
CA PRO A 212 18.90 -2.74 -24.06
C PRO A 212 17.37 -2.74 -24.23
N PHE A 213 16.83 -2.01 -25.23
CA PHE A 213 15.41 -1.99 -25.60
C PHE A 213 15.08 -2.73 -26.91
N GLY A 214 16.05 -3.31 -27.61
CA GLY A 214 15.81 -4.09 -28.84
C GLY A 214 15.11 -3.30 -29.96
N LEU A 215 15.29 -1.98 -30.00
CA LEU A 215 14.99 -1.13 -31.13
C LEU A 215 16.15 -1.26 -32.12
N ASP A 216 16.14 -2.41 -32.81
CA ASP A 216 16.97 -2.66 -33.98
C ASP A 216 16.81 -1.47 -34.94
N ASP A 217 17.82 -0.60 -34.97
CA ASP A 217 17.84 0.67 -35.69
C ASP A 217 18.09 0.35 -37.18
N ASN A 218 17.10 -0.28 -37.80
CA ASN A 218 17.11 -0.68 -39.19
C ASN A 218 16.85 0.51 -40.11
N PHE A 219 17.55 1.62 -39.87
CA PHE A 219 17.58 2.82 -40.67
C PHE A 219 18.98 3.47 -40.64
N SER A 220 19.93 2.96 -41.41
CA SER A 220 20.60 3.76 -42.46
C SER A 220 21.59 2.94 -43.28
N ASP A 221 21.52 3.19 -44.57
CA ASP A 221 22.32 2.65 -45.68
C ASP A 221 23.82 3.03 -45.61
N GLU A 222 24.62 2.12 -46.20
CA GLU A 222 25.84 2.32 -47.00
C GLU A 222 27.15 2.96 -46.44
N GLU A 223 28.20 2.12 -46.49
CA GLU A 223 29.59 2.37 -46.92
C GLU A 223 30.66 3.07 -46.01
N ALA A 224 31.43 2.20 -45.34
CA ALA A 224 32.91 2.00 -45.49
C ALA A 224 33.91 3.01 -44.84
N PRO A 225 35.23 2.67 -44.72
CA PRO A 225 35.85 2.31 -43.44
C PRO A 225 37.12 3.10 -43.06
N ALA A 226 37.64 2.79 -41.86
CA ALA A 226 39.00 3.02 -41.34
C ALA A 226 39.36 4.41 -40.78
N ASP A 227 39.68 4.47 -39.49
CA ASP A 227 41.09 4.65 -39.07
C ASP A 227 41.28 4.23 -37.60
N ASN A 228 42.24 3.33 -37.37
CA ASN A 228 42.76 3.01 -36.03
C ASN A 228 43.52 4.23 -35.50
N LYS A 229 43.04 4.83 -34.41
CA LYS A 229 43.89 5.62 -33.51
C LYS A 229 43.57 5.30 -32.06
N GLU A 230 44.49 4.52 -31.49
CA GLU A 230 44.92 4.53 -30.10
C GLU A 230 44.37 5.73 -29.29
N ALA A 231 43.36 5.46 -28.47
CA ALA A 231 42.89 6.34 -27.39
C ALA A 231 42.86 5.55 -26.06
N GLU A 232 43.83 4.66 -25.84
CA GLU A 232 44.04 4.04 -24.53
C GLU A 232 44.80 5.02 -23.64
N SER A 233 44.11 5.84 -22.83
CA SER A 233 44.67 6.37 -21.57
C SER A 233 43.74 7.29 -20.75
N GLU A 234 42.63 7.80 -21.28
CA GLU A 234 41.65 8.56 -20.47
C GLU A 234 40.45 7.67 -20.04
N ASP A 235 39.97 6.77 -20.90
CA ASP A 235 38.81 5.90 -20.62
C ASP A 235 39.06 4.82 -19.53
N GLU A 236 40.30 4.39 -19.31
CA GLU A 236 40.63 3.38 -18.29
C GLU A 236 40.61 3.94 -16.85
N ALA A 237 40.93 5.23 -16.67
CA ALA A 237 41.02 5.86 -15.35
C ALA A 237 39.64 6.19 -14.77
N ASP A 238 38.74 6.74 -15.60
CA ASP A 238 37.35 7.01 -15.21
C ASP A 238 36.60 5.71 -14.86
N ASN A 239 36.91 4.62 -15.56
CA ASN A 239 36.31 3.31 -15.29
C ASN A 239 36.77 2.71 -13.94
N GLU A 240 38.04 2.87 -13.56
CA GLU A 240 38.52 2.38 -12.25
C GLU A 240 37.86 3.13 -11.09
N ASP A 241 37.61 4.44 -11.25
CA ASP A 241 36.95 5.26 -10.24
C ASP A 241 35.45 4.97 -10.14
N ILE A 242 34.77 4.70 -11.26
CA ILE A 242 33.37 4.22 -11.29
C ILE A 242 33.24 2.86 -10.58
N ILE A 243 34.14 1.91 -10.85
CA ILE A 243 34.15 0.60 -10.19
C ILE A 243 34.35 0.77 -8.67
N LYS A 244 35.34 1.57 -8.25
CA LYS A 244 35.58 1.87 -6.82
C LYS A 244 34.37 2.50 -6.15
N PHE A 245 33.74 3.47 -6.82
CA PHE A 245 32.53 4.11 -6.34
C PHE A 245 31.39 3.09 -6.17
N GLY A 246 31.15 2.27 -7.20
CA GLY A 246 30.15 1.20 -7.21
C GLY A 246 30.36 0.20 -6.08
N GLU A 247 31.57 -0.33 -5.91
CA GLU A 247 31.91 -1.24 -4.82
C GLU A 247 31.70 -0.62 -3.43
N SER A 248 32.06 0.65 -3.27
CA SER A 248 31.86 1.38 -2.02
C SER A 248 30.38 1.58 -1.73
N TRP A 249 29.59 1.94 -2.75
CA TRP A 249 28.15 2.14 -2.60
C TRP A 249 27.41 0.83 -2.34
N LEU A 250 27.82 -0.29 -2.95
CA LEU A 250 27.31 -1.63 -2.62
C LEU A 250 27.49 -1.95 -1.13
N LYS A 251 28.65 -1.61 -0.53
CA LYS A 251 28.88 -1.78 0.92
C LYS A 251 27.96 -0.87 1.75
N GLN A 252 27.73 0.37 1.30
CA GLN A 252 26.80 1.29 1.96
C GLN A 252 25.36 0.77 1.90
N LEU A 253 24.91 0.24 0.76
CA LEU A 253 23.58 -0.32 0.60
C LEU A 253 23.36 -1.56 1.47
N LYS A 254 24.36 -2.44 1.57
CA LYS A 254 24.35 -3.57 2.52
C LYS A 254 24.19 -3.07 3.98
N LEU A 255 24.79 -1.93 4.33
CA LEU A 255 24.63 -1.29 5.64
C LEU A 255 23.25 -0.63 5.82
N VAL A 256 22.66 -0.05 4.77
CA VAL A 256 21.30 0.53 4.79
C VAL A 256 20.22 -0.55 4.88
N LYS A 257 20.41 -1.70 4.25
CA LYS A 257 19.56 -2.88 4.47
C LYS A 257 19.53 -3.28 5.94
N LEU A 258 20.68 -3.28 6.63
CA LEU A 258 20.74 -3.51 8.08
C LEU A 258 20.00 -2.42 8.86
N LEU A 259 20.05 -1.16 8.42
CA LEU A 259 19.27 -0.07 9.01
C LEU A 259 17.77 -0.38 8.91
N PHE A 260 17.26 -0.71 7.73
CA PHE A 260 15.84 -0.98 7.51
C PHE A 260 15.35 -2.17 8.37
N LEU A 261 16.12 -3.26 8.40
CA LEU A 261 15.84 -4.42 9.25
C LEU A 261 15.82 -4.09 10.76
N SER A 262 16.53 -3.04 11.17
CA SER A 262 16.59 -2.60 12.55
C SER A 262 15.42 -1.70 12.97
N ILE A 263 14.79 -0.97 12.03
CA ILE A 263 13.77 0.05 12.32
C ILE A 263 12.68 -0.52 13.24
N ASN A 264 12.08 -1.64 12.84
CA ASN A 264 10.99 -2.27 13.59
C ASN A 264 11.41 -2.82 14.97
N LYS A 265 12.68 -3.21 15.13
CA LYS A 265 13.23 -3.63 16.44
C LYS A 265 13.53 -2.42 17.33
N SER A 266 13.84 -1.29 16.69
CA SER A 266 14.23 -0.04 17.34
C SER A 266 13.02 0.79 17.76
N LEU A 267 11.89 0.74 17.07
CA LEU A 267 10.70 1.50 17.45
C LEU A 267 10.07 1.03 18.78
N PRO A 268 9.64 1.96 19.66
CA PRO A 268 8.80 1.62 20.80
C PRO A 268 7.43 1.07 20.38
N SER A 269 6.78 0.28 21.25
CA SER A 269 5.44 -0.26 21.00
C SER A 269 4.38 0.83 20.81
N VAL A 270 4.57 1.98 21.46
CA VAL A 270 3.74 3.17 21.26
C VAL A 270 4.59 4.20 20.51
N THR A 271 4.39 4.27 19.19
CA THR A 271 5.03 5.25 18.31
C THR A 271 3.95 6.12 17.69
N SER A 272 4.15 7.44 17.68
CA SER A 272 3.19 8.39 17.10
C SER A 272 3.07 8.21 15.59
N GLY A 273 1.87 8.42 15.05
CA GLY A 273 1.61 8.32 13.61
C GLY A 273 2.54 9.15 12.73
N SER A 274 2.89 10.38 13.14
CA SER A 274 3.80 11.24 12.37
C SER A 274 5.20 10.67 12.21
N VAL A 275 5.72 9.98 13.24
CA VAL A 275 7.03 9.31 13.18
C VAL A 275 6.99 8.14 12.21
N ILE A 276 5.90 7.38 12.20
CA ILE A 276 5.71 6.27 11.25
C ILE A 276 5.68 6.81 9.81
N ASP A 277 4.94 7.90 9.58
CA ASP A 277 4.87 8.53 8.26
C ASP A 277 6.23 9.10 7.81
N GLU A 278 6.98 9.73 8.72
CA GLU A 278 8.30 10.28 8.44
C GLU A 278 9.31 9.19 8.08
N ILE A 279 9.31 8.07 8.81
CA ILE A 279 10.15 6.90 8.49
C ILE A 279 9.78 6.36 7.12
N TYR A 280 8.50 6.10 6.85
CA TYR A 280 8.06 5.54 5.57
C TYR A 280 8.40 6.46 4.39
N ALA A 281 8.19 7.78 4.54
CA ALA A 281 8.57 8.75 3.52
C ALA A 281 10.08 8.74 3.25
N THR A 282 10.89 8.64 4.31
CA THR A 282 12.35 8.58 4.19
C THR A 282 12.83 7.28 3.55
N GLU A 283 12.24 6.13 3.90
CA GLU A 283 12.53 4.84 3.27
C GLU A 283 12.22 4.87 1.76
N ASN A 284 11.09 5.45 1.36
CA ASN A 284 10.75 5.61 -0.06
C ASN A 284 11.72 6.57 -0.77
N SER A 285 12.18 7.61 -0.09
CA SER A 285 13.19 8.53 -0.65
C SER A 285 14.50 7.80 -0.90
N ILE A 286 14.93 6.94 0.04
CA ILE A 286 16.12 6.10 -0.13
C ILE A 286 15.96 5.17 -1.31
N ALA A 287 14.87 4.40 -1.37
CA ALA A 287 14.63 3.46 -2.47
C ALA A 287 14.65 4.14 -3.85
N ARG A 288 14.06 5.34 -3.97
CA ARG A 288 14.12 6.15 -5.20
C ARG A 288 15.51 6.66 -5.52
N CYS A 289 16.31 7.05 -4.51
CA CYS A 289 17.69 7.45 -4.75
C CYS A 289 18.51 6.27 -5.25
N VAL A 290 18.26 5.06 -4.72
CA VAL A 290 18.93 3.84 -5.19
C VAL A 290 18.61 3.59 -6.66
N ASP A 291 17.32 3.51 -6.99
CA ASP A 291 16.84 3.30 -8.36
C ASP A 291 17.45 4.30 -9.35
N LYS A 292 17.37 5.60 -9.04
CA LYS A 292 17.95 6.65 -9.88
C LYS A 292 19.45 6.56 -10.02
N LEU A 293 20.17 6.28 -8.94
CA LEU A 293 21.63 6.24 -8.98
C LEU A 293 22.14 5.01 -9.75
N VAL A 294 21.44 3.87 -9.65
CA VAL A 294 21.72 2.70 -10.50
C VAL A 294 21.53 3.06 -11.97
N VAL A 295 20.39 3.67 -12.33
CA VAL A 295 20.11 4.10 -13.71
C VAL A 295 21.16 5.09 -14.21
N GLU A 296 21.49 6.11 -13.42
CA GLU A 296 22.45 7.15 -13.80
C GLU A 296 23.84 6.58 -14.05
N LEU A 297 24.33 5.72 -13.15
CA LEU A 297 25.63 5.07 -13.31
C LEU A 297 25.65 4.13 -14.51
N MET A 298 24.61 3.33 -14.69
CA MET A 298 24.55 2.35 -15.77
C MET A 298 24.42 3.04 -17.14
N MET A 299 23.55 4.04 -17.28
CA MET A 299 23.30 4.67 -18.59
C MET A 299 24.39 5.64 -19.02
N ASN A 300 24.93 6.44 -18.09
CA ASN A 300 25.87 7.50 -18.44
C ASN A 300 27.34 7.08 -18.22
N ASN A 301 27.57 6.02 -17.43
CA ASN A 301 28.90 5.47 -17.13
C ASN A 301 29.91 6.56 -16.75
N GLU A 302 29.48 7.53 -15.95
CA GLU A 302 30.30 8.66 -15.49
C GLU A 302 29.94 9.06 -14.06
N LEU A 303 30.92 9.62 -13.33
CA LEU A 303 30.71 10.21 -12.01
C LEU A 303 30.41 11.71 -12.14
N GLY A 304 29.22 12.01 -12.66
CA GLY A 304 28.75 13.38 -12.84
C GLY A 304 28.19 14.05 -11.58
N ASP A 305 27.86 15.34 -11.71
CA ASP A 305 27.22 16.15 -10.65
C ASP A 305 25.91 15.51 -10.14
N GLU A 306 25.17 14.81 -11.01
CA GLU A 306 23.92 14.13 -10.66
C GLU A 306 24.16 12.93 -9.73
N VAL A 307 25.17 12.10 -10.01
CA VAL A 307 25.57 10.97 -9.16
C VAL A 307 26.00 11.48 -7.77
N GLU A 308 26.81 12.54 -7.71
CA GLU A 308 27.20 13.15 -6.44
C GLU A 308 26.01 13.70 -5.64
N GLN A 309 25.06 14.34 -6.33
CA GLN A 309 23.87 14.90 -5.69
C GLN A 309 22.98 13.78 -5.13
N LEU A 310 22.77 12.71 -5.89
CA LEU A 310 22.01 11.54 -5.47
C LEU A 310 22.67 10.84 -4.27
N ASP A 311 24.00 10.69 -4.25
CA ASP A 311 24.74 10.13 -3.10
C ASP A 311 24.57 11.00 -1.83
N LYS A 312 24.67 12.32 -1.98
CA LYS A 312 24.46 13.28 -0.87
C LYS A 312 23.03 13.21 -0.34
N GLU A 313 22.03 13.10 -1.21
CA GLU A 313 20.62 12.94 -0.83
C GLU A 313 20.36 11.62 -0.12
N PHE A 314 20.92 10.53 -0.64
CA PHE A 314 20.86 9.20 -0.03
C PHE A 314 21.44 9.20 1.40
N GLY A 315 22.63 9.80 1.58
CA GLY A 315 23.26 9.91 2.91
C GLY A 315 22.46 10.76 3.90
N LYS A 316 21.86 11.87 3.43
CA LYS A 316 20.97 12.72 4.25
C LYS A 316 19.71 11.97 4.69
N ALA A 317 19.12 11.19 3.79
CA ALA A 317 17.94 10.39 4.10
C ALA A 317 18.26 9.30 5.13
N CYS A 318 19.39 8.59 4.98
CA CYS A 318 19.85 7.61 5.96
C CYS A 318 20.08 8.23 7.35
N SER A 319 20.75 9.39 7.39
CA SER A 319 20.99 10.15 8.63
C SER A 319 19.68 10.59 9.29
N SER A 320 18.66 10.90 8.49
CA SER A 320 17.33 11.28 8.98
C SER A 320 16.65 10.11 9.70
N ILE A 321 16.69 8.89 9.15
CA ILE A 321 16.19 7.69 9.84
C ILE A 321 16.90 7.50 11.18
N ILE A 322 18.23 7.60 11.22
CA ILE A 322 18.98 7.44 12.47
C ILE A 322 18.59 8.51 13.50
N SER A 323 18.45 9.77 13.08
CA SER A 323 18.01 10.86 13.94
C SER A 323 16.65 10.58 14.58
N ILE A 324 15.70 10.09 13.78
CA ILE A 324 14.37 9.68 14.24
C ILE A 324 14.52 8.54 15.26
N LEU A 325 15.25 7.46 14.92
CA LEU A 325 15.45 6.30 15.79
C LEU A 325 16.11 6.68 17.13
N ARG A 326 17.07 7.59 17.12
CA ARG A 326 17.69 8.14 18.34
C ARG A 326 16.70 8.95 19.17
N SER A 327 15.90 9.78 18.50
CA SER A 327 14.91 10.63 19.17
C SER A 327 13.83 9.83 19.89
N VAL A 328 13.34 8.75 19.27
CA VAL A 328 12.32 7.88 19.90
C VAL A 328 12.89 6.94 20.97
N ASN A 329 14.21 6.72 20.97
CA ASN A 329 14.90 5.83 21.92
C ASN A 329 15.78 6.57 22.93
N LYS A 330 15.53 7.86 23.23
CA LYS A 330 16.36 8.67 24.15
C LYS A 330 16.63 8.01 25.51
N THR A 331 15.72 7.16 25.98
CA THR A 331 15.80 6.45 27.26
C THR A 331 16.42 5.05 27.14
N ASN A 332 16.70 4.55 25.94
CA ASN A 332 17.28 3.24 25.68
C ASN A 332 18.73 3.36 25.19
N GLU A 333 19.68 3.30 26.13
CA GLU A 333 21.11 3.45 25.84
C GLU A 333 21.63 2.45 24.80
N THR A 334 21.16 1.20 24.82
CA THR A 334 21.62 0.17 23.88
C THR A 334 21.26 0.53 22.44
N LYS A 335 20.02 0.98 22.20
CA LYS A 335 19.56 1.40 20.88
C LYS A 335 20.24 2.69 20.41
N VAL A 336 20.47 3.63 21.32
CA VAL A 336 21.23 4.86 21.02
C VAL A 336 22.68 4.53 20.64
N LYS A 337 23.35 3.65 21.39
CA LYS A 337 24.71 3.19 21.06
C LYS A 337 24.76 2.50 19.70
N TRP A 338 23.76 1.67 19.37
CA TRP A 338 23.66 1.06 18.05
C TRP A 338 23.56 2.11 16.93
N CYS A 339 22.74 3.16 17.11
CA CYS A 339 22.64 4.27 16.16
C CYS A 339 23.99 4.97 15.93
N VAL A 340 24.74 5.22 17.01
CA VAL A 340 26.08 5.84 16.94
C VAL A 340 27.08 4.94 16.22
N SER A 341 27.08 3.63 16.53
CA SER A 341 27.93 2.65 15.84
C SER A 341 27.61 2.57 14.35
N TRP A 342 26.32 2.60 13.98
CA TRP A 342 25.89 2.57 12.58
C TRP A 342 26.37 3.82 11.83
N GLU A 343 26.18 5.02 12.39
CA GLU A 343 26.66 6.27 11.79
C GLU A 343 28.17 6.29 11.61
N ALA A 344 28.93 5.85 12.61
CA ALA A 344 30.39 5.79 12.52
C ALA A 344 30.82 4.87 11.37
N LYS A 345 30.16 3.72 11.22
CA LYS A 345 30.47 2.79 10.13
C LYS A 345 30.04 3.34 8.77
N TYR A 346 28.89 4.01 8.69
CA TYR A 346 28.44 4.65 7.46
C TYR A 346 29.41 5.75 7.02
N LYS A 347 29.88 6.59 7.95
CA LYS A 347 30.86 7.64 7.67
C LYS A 347 32.20 7.07 7.20
N GLU A 348 32.69 5.99 7.83
CA GLU A 348 33.89 5.29 7.37
C GLU A 348 33.77 4.85 5.89
N LEU A 349 32.60 4.35 5.48
CA LEU A 349 32.35 3.97 4.09
C LEU A 349 32.19 5.17 3.15
N GLN A 350 31.69 6.30 3.66
CA GLN A 350 31.58 7.54 2.88
C GLN A 350 32.95 8.19 2.65
N ASP A 351 33.79 8.24 3.68
CA ASP A 351 35.15 8.78 3.63
C ASP A 351 36.11 7.89 2.79
N ALA A 352 35.72 6.66 2.47
CA ALA A 352 36.48 5.74 1.62
C ALA A 352 36.04 5.78 0.14
N LYS A 353 35.00 6.54 -0.19
CA LYS A 353 34.40 6.65 -1.53
C LYS A 353 35.00 7.80 -2.36
N TYR A 354 35.53 8.81 -1.67
CA TYR A 354 36.24 9.98 -2.19
C TYR A 354 37.64 10.01 -1.58
#